data_AF-A0A535ZX10-F1
#
_entry.id   AF-A0A535ZX10-F1
#
_cell.length_a   1.000
_cell.length_b   1.000
_cell.length_c   1.000
_cell.angle_alpha   90.00
_cell.angle_beta   90.00
_cell.angle_gamma   90.00
#
_symmetry.space_group_name_H-M   'P 1'
#
loop_
_entity.id
_entity.type
_entity.pdbx_description
1 polymer ?
#
loop_
_entity_poly.entity_id
_entity_poly.type
_entity_poly.pdbx_seq_one_letter_code
_entity_poly.pdbx_strand_id
1 'polypeptide(L)'
;MLNTETPKVSLVTMLEATSEEVVGDFVSALLAPKGWEVEGIRKRASRLEPPDRYWAMFEIQAKNDARARSLRLVARGAFGADAWEDLHARLERHTGRPPDPIDGLGYPTILPERQVAFWFYPFDPAMPGLPAAADPETMARLLLGHDDAAAPLPDGAPSLAVERVRYLPEVGAILRYQFDTSAGPLSI
;
A
#
# COMPACT_ATOMS: atom_id res chain seq x y z
N MET A 1 -27.38 7.47 -5.62
CA MET A 1 -27.63 7.10 -7.03
C MET A 1 -26.51 7.71 -7.86
N LEU A 2 -25.43 6.96 -8.11
CA LEU A 2 -24.43 7.32 -9.10
C LEU A 2 -25.01 6.92 -10.46
N ASN A 3 -25.70 7.86 -11.12
CA ASN A 3 -26.24 7.67 -12.46
C ASN A 3 -25.21 8.13 -13.50
N THR A 4 -24.03 7.52 -13.45
CA THR A 4 -22.94 7.72 -14.40
C THR A 4 -22.73 6.37 -15.08
N GLU A 5 -23.01 6.29 -16.39
CA GLU A 5 -22.72 5.10 -17.18
C GLU A 5 -21.26 4.67 -16.93
N THR A 6 -21.08 3.44 -16.45
CA THR A 6 -19.77 2.87 -16.20
C THR A 6 -19.00 2.81 -17.52
N PRO A 7 -17.86 3.52 -17.66
CA PRO A 7 -17.17 3.59 -18.95
C PRO A 7 -16.78 2.19 -19.43
N LYS A 8 -16.85 1.92 -20.74
CA LYS A 8 -16.28 0.68 -21.29
C LYS A 8 -14.76 0.78 -21.25
N VAL A 9 -14.14 0.16 -20.24
CA VAL A 9 -12.69 0.16 -20.07
C VAL A 9 -12.09 -1.05 -20.78
N SER A 10 -11.12 -0.80 -21.66
CA SER A 10 -10.32 -1.81 -22.34
C SER A 10 -9.00 -2.07 -21.59
N LEU A 11 -8.31 -3.16 -21.92
CA LEU A 11 -6.95 -3.39 -21.43
C LEU A 11 -6.01 -2.23 -21.77
N VAL A 12 -6.11 -1.66 -22.97
CA VAL A 12 -5.26 -0.53 -23.40
C VAL A 12 -5.47 0.68 -22.49
N THR A 13 -6.71 1.11 -22.30
CA THR A 13 -7.05 2.23 -21.43
C THR A 13 -6.65 2.00 -19.96
N MET A 14 -6.65 0.73 -19.52
CA MET A 14 -6.18 0.36 -18.18
C MET A 14 -4.66 0.42 -18.05
N LEU A 15 -3.94 -0.01 -19.09
CA LEU A 15 -2.48 0.11 -19.13
C LEU A 15 -2.04 1.58 -19.17
N GLU A 16 -2.79 2.44 -19.87
CA GLU A 16 -2.59 3.89 -19.87
C GLU A 16 -2.90 4.52 -18.50
N ALA A 17 -4.04 4.19 -17.90
CA ALA A 17 -4.42 4.66 -16.57
C ALA A 17 -3.48 4.17 -15.46
N THR A 18 -2.67 3.14 -15.75
CA THR A 18 -1.65 2.60 -14.85
C THR A 18 -0.26 2.65 -15.49
N SER A 19 0.02 3.66 -16.31
CA SER A 19 1.37 3.92 -16.81
C SER A 19 2.27 4.49 -15.70
N GLU A 20 3.59 4.39 -15.85
CA GLU A 20 4.52 4.99 -14.88
C GLU A 20 4.38 6.52 -14.82
N GLU A 21 4.08 7.16 -15.95
CA GLU A 21 3.81 8.60 -16.05
C GLU A 21 2.57 8.99 -15.22
N VAL A 22 1.42 8.33 -15.45
CA VAL A 22 0.18 8.62 -14.72
C VAL A 22 0.34 8.36 -13.22
N VAL A 23 0.99 7.26 -12.85
CA VAL A 23 1.26 6.96 -11.44
C VAL A 23 2.24 7.98 -10.86
N GLY A 24 3.22 8.44 -11.63
CA GLY A 24 4.17 9.48 -11.22
C GLY A 24 3.54 10.83 -10.95
N ASP A 25 2.65 11.27 -11.83
CA ASP A 25 1.90 12.51 -11.61
C ASP A 25 1.04 12.41 -10.35
N PHE A 26 0.33 11.29 -10.19
CA PHE A 26 -0.49 11.04 -9.00
C PHE A 26 0.33 11.08 -7.71
N VAL A 27 1.44 10.33 -7.65
CA VAL A 27 2.28 10.25 -6.46
C VAL A 27 2.97 11.58 -6.19
N SER A 28 3.47 12.27 -7.22
CA SER A 28 4.11 13.57 -7.05
C SER A 28 3.13 14.61 -6.51
N ALA A 29 1.90 14.66 -7.03
CA ALA A 29 0.86 15.54 -6.52
C ALA A 29 0.49 15.23 -5.07
N LEU A 30 0.48 13.94 -4.69
CA LEU A 30 0.21 13.51 -3.32
C LEU A 30 1.33 13.89 -2.34
N LEU A 31 2.59 13.78 -2.77
CA LEU A 31 3.77 13.92 -1.92
C LEU A 31 4.30 15.37 -1.83
N ALA A 32 4.14 16.15 -2.89
CA ALA A 32 4.66 17.53 -2.96
C ALA A 32 4.19 18.45 -1.82
N PRO A 33 2.91 18.43 -1.37
CA PRO A 33 2.45 19.24 -0.24
C PRO A 33 3.18 18.94 1.08
N LYS A 34 3.82 17.77 1.19
CA LYS A 34 4.61 17.34 2.35
C LYS A 34 6.11 17.60 2.19
N GLY A 35 6.53 18.27 1.12
CA GLY A 35 7.93 18.53 0.81
C GLY A 35 8.70 17.29 0.35
N TRP A 36 7.99 16.30 -0.23
CA TRP A 36 8.62 15.10 -0.78
C TRP A 36 8.66 15.17 -2.30
N GLU A 37 9.80 14.77 -2.86
CA GLU A 37 10.05 14.68 -4.29
C GLU A 37 10.16 13.22 -4.71
N VAL A 38 9.54 12.88 -5.84
CA VAL A 38 9.66 11.57 -6.46
C VAL A 38 10.93 11.55 -7.33
N GLU A 39 11.89 10.70 -6.99
CA GLU A 39 13.14 10.56 -7.77
C GLU A 39 13.04 9.49 -8.86
N GLY A 40 12.15 8.51 -8.68
CA GLY A 40 12.01 7.43 -9.65
C GLY A 40 10.81 6.55 -9.36
N ILE A 41 10.23 6.03 -10.44
CA ILE A 41 9.12 5.09 -10.39
C ILE A 41 9.46 3.92 -11.31
N ARG A 42 9.11 2.72 -10.86
CA ARG A 42 9.28 1.51 -11.64
C ARG A 42 8.09 0.58 -11.46
N LYS A 43 7.41 0.21 -12.54
CA LYS A 43 6.46 -0.90 -12.57
C LYS A 43 7.23 -2.21 -12.38
N ARG A 44 6.93 -2.92 -11.31
CA ARG A 44 7.63 -4.17 -10.93
C ARG A 44 6.90 -5.41 -11.39
N ALA A 45 5.58 -5.35 -11.43
CA ALA A 45 4.73 -6.44 -11.88
C ALA A 45 3.39 -5.87 -12.33
N SER A 46 2.75 -6.58 -13.26
CA SER A 46 1.33 -6.44 -13.55
C SER A 46 0.76 -7.82 -13.81
N ARG A 47 -0.55 -7.95 -13.57
CA ARG A 47 -1.28 -9.18 -13.82
C ARG A 47 -2.66 -8.84 -14.35
N LEU A 48 -3.01 -9.51 -15.43
CA LEU A 48 -4.39 -9.62 -15.88
C LEU A 48 -5.00 -10.84 -15.18
N GLU A 49 -6.12 -10.64 -14.53
CA GLU A 49 -6.94 -11.67 -13.89
C GLU A 49 -8.27 -11.75 -14.66
N PRO A 50 -8.37 -12.67 -15.62
CA PRO A 50 -9.60 -12.84 -16.38
C PRO A 50 -10.81 -13.14 -15.48
N PRO A 51 -12.02 -12.70 -15.85
CA PRO A 51 -12.32 -11.96 -17.09
C PRO A 51 -12.04 -10.45 -16.97
N ASP A 52 -12.16 -9.86 -15.78
CA ASP A 52 -12.44 -8.41 -15.67
C ASP A 52 -11.50 -7.64 -14.73
N ARG A 53 -10.38 -8.23 -14.30
CA ARG A 53 -9.54 -7.65 -13.24
C ARG A 53 -8.12 -7.43 -13.71
N TYR A 54 -7.54 -6.31 -13.32
CA TYR A 54 -6.14 -6.00 -13.55
C TYR A 54 -5.52 -5.46 -12.26
N TRP A 55 -4.25 -5.78 -12.03
CA TRP A 55 -3.45 -5.05 -11.07
C TRP A 55 -2.03 -4.82 -11.56
N ALA A 56 -1.41 -3.77 -11.06
CA ALA A 56 0.00 -3.47 -11.21
C ALA A 56 0.59 -3.03 -9.87
N MET A 57 1.87 -3.32 -9.67
CA MET A 57 2.61 -2.82 -8.53
C MET A 57 3.79 -1.97 -8.96
N PHE A 58 3.96 -0.84 -8.29
CA PHE A 58 5.02 0.12 -8.51
C PHE A 58 5.91 0.20 -7.29
N GLU A 59 7.19 0.39 -7.56
CA GLU A 59 8.16 0.81 -6.57
C GLU A 59 8.49 2.28 -6.85
N ILE A 60 8.43 3.10 -5.81
CA ILE A 60 8.59 4.54 -5.89
C ILE A 60 9.74 4.91 -4.96
N GLN A 61 10.74 5.61 -5.47
CA GLN A 61 11.78 6.22 -4.66
C GLN A 61 11.41 7.68 -4.47
N ALA A 62 11.29 8.10 -3.21
CA ALA A 62 10.97 9.47 -2.85
C ALA A 62 11.96 9.97 -1.80
N LYS A 63 12.25 11.27 -1.83
CA LYS A 63 13.13 11.92 -0.86
C LYS A 63 12.55 13.24 -0.36
N ASN A 64 13.07 13.68 0.76
CA ASN A 64 13.05 15.08 1.17
C ASN A 64 14.45 15.45 1.67
N ASP A 65 14.63 16.67 2.18
CA ASP A 65 15.92 17.16 2.68
C ASP A 65 16.53 16.30 3.80
N ALA A 66 15.72 15.54 4.53
CA ALA A 66 16.14 14.77 5.69
C ALA A 66 16.41 13.30 5.39
N ARG A 67 15.65 12.68 4.48
CA ARG A 67 15.67 11.21 4.27
C ARG A 67 15.09 10.79 2.92
N ALA A 68 15.46 9.57 2.51
CA ALA A 68 14.86 8.86 1.39
C ALA A 68 13.94 7.72 1.87
N ARG A 69 12.94 7.37 1.05
CA ARG A 69 11.98 6.30 1.28
C ARG A 69 11.72 5.54 -0.01
N SER A 70 11.58 4.22 0.12
CA SER A 70 11.06 3.36 -0.94
C SER A 70 9.61 2.98 -0.60
N LEU A 71 8.68 3.38 -1.46
CA LEU A 71 7.25 3.13 -1.31
C LEU A 71 6.78 2.06 -2.30
N ARG A 72 5.71 1.36 -1.90
CA ARG A 72 5.05 0.34 -2.74
C ARG A 72 3.61 0.76 -2.98
N LEU A 73 3.29 1.08 -4.23
CA LEU A 73 1.93 1.39 -4.68
C LEU A 73 1.34 0.22 -5.45
N VAL A 74 0.08 -0.07 -5.18
CA VAL A 74 -0.76 -0.99 -5.95
C VAL A 74 -1.74 -0.16 -6.76
N ALA A 75 -1.84 -0.47 -8.04
CA ALA A 75 -2.90 -0.01 -8.91
C ALA A 75 -3.82 -1.18 -9.23
N ARG A 76 -5.12 -1.01 -8.96
CA ARG A 76 -6.13 -2.04 -9.16
C ARG A 76 -7.22 -1.50 -10.07
N GLY A 77 -7.46 -2.22 -11.16
CA GLY A 77 -8.46 -1.85 -12.15
C GLY A 77 -9.51 -2.92 -12.40
N ALA A 78 -10.72 -2.50 -12.74
CA ALA A 78 -11.78 -3.39 -13.19
C ALA A 78 -12.23 -2.99 -14.61
N PHE A 79 -12.55 -3.97 -15.46
CA PHE A 79 -13.00 -3.74 -16.84
C PHE A 79 -14.52 -3.75 -16.98
N GLY A 80 -15.18 -4.65 -16.24
CA GLY A 80 -16.63 -4.82 -16.24
C GLY A 80 -17.29 -3.96 -15.17
N ALA A 81 -18.52 -3.52 -15.44
CA ALA A 81 -19.30 -2.69 -14.51
C ALA A 81 -19.48 -3.39 -13.15
N ASP A 82 -19.89 -4.65 -13.15
CA ASP A 82 -20.06 -5.44 -11.93
C ASP A 82 -18.74 -5.56 -11.13
N ALA A 83 -17.63 -5.84 -11.82
CA ALA A 83 -16.32 -5.93 -11.19
C ALA A 83 -15.84 -4.58 -10.62
N TRP A 84 -16.24 -3.47 -11.25
CA TRP A 84 -15.97 -2.12 -10.76
C TRP A 84 -16.84 -1.79 -9.54
N GLU A 85 -18.14 -2.08 -9.58
CA GLU A 85 -19.06 -1.88 -8.46
C GLU A 85 -18.59 -2.63 -7.21
N ASP A 86 -18.20 -3.91 -7.37
CA ASP A 86 -17.64 -4.74 -6.30
C ASP A 86 -16.37 -4.11 -5.70
N LEU A 87 -15.43 -3.68 -6.57
CA LEU A 87 -14.19 -3.06 -6.14
C LEU A 87 -14.45 -1.74 -5.42
N HIS A 88 -15.32 -0.90 -5.98
CA HIS A 88 -15.68 0.41 -5.43
C HIS A 88 -16.31 0.25 -4.05
N ALA A 89 -17.36 -0.56 -3.91
CA ALA A 89 -18.05 -0.78 -2.65
C ALA A 89 -17.12 -1.35 -1.55
N ARG A 90 -16.13 -2.16 -1.94
CA ARG A 90 -15.11 -2.65 -1.01
C ARG A 90 -14.18 -1.53 -0.54
N LEU A 91 -13.72 -0.66 -1.42
CA LEU A 91 -12.75 0.39 -1.11
C LEU A 91 -13.37 1.65 -0.51
N GLU A 92 -14.61 1.97 -0.84
CA GLU A 92 -15.34 3.16 -0.39
C GLU A 92 -15.43 3.24 1.14
N ARG A 93 -15.47 2.09 1.82
CA ARG A 93 -15.42 1.99 3.29
C ARG A 93 -14.13 2.55 3.90
N HIS A 94 -13.11 2.82 3.09
CA HIS A 94 -11.80 3.28 3.51
C HIS A 94 -11.44 4.68 2.99
N THR A 95 -12.26 5.31 2.14
CA THR A 95 -11.95 6.61 1.49
C THR A 95 -12.14 7.82 2.41
N GLY A 96 -12.73 7.66 3.59
CA GLY A 96 -12.86 8.72 4.60
C GLY A 96 -11.54 9.15 5.26
N ARG A 97 -10.41 8.58 4.84
CA ARG A 97 -9.07 8.89 5.36
C ARG A 97 -8.16 9.19 4.17
N PRO A 98 -7.44 10.33 4.19
CA PRO A 98 -6.52 10.64 3.10
C PRO A 98 -5.38 9.61 3.06
N PRO A 99 -4.88 9.25 1.86
CA PRO A 99 -3.68 8.43 1.73
C PRO A 99 -2.48 9.14 2.36
N ASP A 100 -1.77 8.46 3.25
CA ASP A 100 -0.54 8.95 3.85
C ASP A 100 0.56 7.87 3.83
N PRO A 101 1.25 7.67 2.69
CA PRO A 101 2.25 6.61 2.56
C PRO A 101 3.58 6.93 3.25
N ILE A 102 3.76 8.12 3.83
CA ILE A 102 5.01 8.52 4.48
C ILE A 102 4.94 8.32 5.99
N ASP A 103 3.89 8.86 6.62
CA ASP A 103 3.78 8.96 8.08
C ASP A 103 2.53 8.23 8.63
N GLY A 104 1.69 7.68 7.75
CA GLY A 104 0.46 6.98 8.12
C GLY A 104 0.22 5.73 7.28
N LEU A 105 -1.04 5.53 6.90
CA LEU A 105 -1.43 4.43 6.02
C LEU A 105 -1.80 4.92 4.63
N GLY A 106 -1.39 4.15 3.62
CA GLY A 106 -1.72 4.39 2.24
C GLY A 106 -3.14 3.97 1.86
N TYR A 107 -4.15 4.53 2.54
CA TYR A 107 -5.57 4.32 2.24
C TYR A 107 -5.89 4.51 0.75
N PRO A 108 -6.96 3.89 0.24
CA PRO A 108 -7.20 3.85 -1.19
C PRO A 108 -7.69 5.21 -1.72
N THR A 109 -7.11 5.63 -2.85
CA THR A 109 -7.66 6.66 -3.72
C THR A 109 -8.40 6.00 -4.87
N ILE A 110 -9.69 6.28 -5.02
CA ILE A 110 -10.53 5.77 -6.10
C ILE A 110 -10.58 6.81 -7.22
N LEU A 111 -10.40 6.38 -8.46
CA LEU A 111 -10.52 7.18 -9.69
C LEU A 111 -11.65 6.58 -10.56
N PRO A 112 -12.92 6.93 -10.29
CA PRO A 112 -14.08 6.31 -10.93
C PRO A 112 -14.10 6.42 -12.46
N GLU A 113 -13.62 7.54 -12.97
CA GLU A 113 -13.60 7.87 -14.39
C GLU A 113 -12.68 6.93 -15.17
N ARG A 114 -11.71 6.32 -14.49
CA ARG A 114 -10.75 5.36 -15.05
C ARG A 114 -11.00 3.92 -14.61
N GLN A 115 -11.96 3.69 -13.71
CA GLN A 115 -12.18 2.41 -13.02
C GLN A 115 -10.89 1.83 -12.41
N VAL A 116 -10.10 2.71 -11.80
CA VAL A 116 -8.86 2.36 -11.11
C VAL A 116 -8.92 2.85 -9.67
N ALA A 117 -8.29 2.10 -8.77
CA ALA A 117 -7.95 2.56 -7.45
C ALA A 117 -6.45 2.38 -7.19
N PHE A 118 -5.89 3.28 -6.38
CA PHE A 118 -4.50 3.24 -5.92
C PHE A 118 -4.48 3.10 -4.41
N TRP A 119 -3.55 2.30 -3.88
CA TRP A 119 -3.24 2.29 -2.44
C TRP A 119 -1.77 1.96 -2.22
N PHE A 120 -1.24 2.26 -1.04
CA PHE A 120 0.14 1.93 -0.70
C PHE A 120 0.21 0.86 0.38
N TYR A 121 1.16 -0.07 0.21
CA TYR A 121 1.56 -0.98 1.27
C TYR A 121 1.96 -0.17 2.53
N PRO A 122 1.58 -0.61 3.75
CA PRO A 122 1.00 -1.91 4.10
C PRO A 122 -0.54 -1.97 4.08
N PHE A 123 -1.25 -0.95 3.59
CA PHE A 123 -2.69 -1.07 3.41
C PHE A 123 -2.97 -2.13 2.33
N ASP A 124 -3.87 -3.06 2.64
CA ASP A 124 -4.41 -4.02 1.67
C ASP A 124 -5.84 -4.41 2.09
N PRO A 125 -6.84 -4.24 1.21
CA PRO A 125 -8.24 -4.49 1.56
C PRO A 125 -8.54 -5.97 1.84
N ALA A 126 -7.73 -6.91 1.35
CA ALA A 126 -7.90 -8.34 1.64
C ALA A 126 -7.09 -8.79 2.87
N MET A 127 -6.17 -7.96 3.37
CA MET A 127 -5.33 -8.25 4.53
C MET A 127 -5.40 -7.11 5.56
N PRO A 128 -6.53 -6.95 6.28
CA PRO A 128 -6.74 -5.84 7.22
C PRO A 128 -5.75 -5.84 8.40
N GLY A 129 -5.13 -6.98 8.72
CA GLY A 129 -4.07 -7.09 9.74
C GLY A 129 -2.67 -6.74 9.24
N LEU A 130 -2.47 -6.53 7.93
CA LEU A 130 -1.14 -6.25 7.36
C LEU A 130 -0.51 -4.96 7.89
N PRO A 131 -1.23 -3.85 8.09
CA PRO A 131 -0.67 -2.67 8.75
C PRO A 131 -0.06 -2.96 10.11
N ALA A 132 -0.77 -3.73 10.97
CA ALA A 132 -0.27 -4.10 12.29
C ALA A 132 0.92 -5.07 12.19
N ALA A 133 0.87 -6.05 11.28
CA ALA A 133 1.95 -6.99 11.05
C ALA A 133 3.23 -6.33 10.49
N ALA A 134 3.08 -5.20 9.79
CA ALA A 134 4.17 -4.40 9.24
C ALA A 134 4.67 -3.32 10.19
N ASP A 135 4.02 -3.13 11.34
CA ASP A 135 4.39 -2.13 12.35
C ASP A 135 5.37 -2.72 13.38
N PRO A 136 6.61 -2.20 13.47
CA PRO A 136 7.61 -2.76 14.37
C PRO A 136 7.22 -2.72 15.84
N GLU A 137 6.54 -1.67 16.30
CA GLU A 137 6.17 -1.55 17.71
C GLU A 137 5.07 -2.54 18.09
N THR A 138 4.03 -2.62 17.26
CA THR A 138 2.93 -3.58 17.42
C THR A 138 3.46 -5.01 17.46
N MET A 139 4.34 -5.37 16.52
CA MET A 139 4.90 -6.72 16.46
C MET A 139 5.90 -6.99 17.58
N ALA A 140 6.68 -6.00 18.05
CA ALA A 140 7.56 -6.17 19.20
C ALA A 140 6.75 -6.54 20.44
N ARG A 141 5.64 -5.81 20.71
CA ARG A 141 4.74 -6.12 21.83
C ARG A 141 4.17 -7.53 21.73
N LEU A 142 3.63 -7.87 20.57
CA LEU A 142 2.99 -9.17 20.34
C LEU A 142 3.97 -10.34 20.51
N LEU A 143 5.16 -10.24 19.92
CA LEU A 143 6.17 -11.31 19.97
C LEU A 143 6.82 -11.44 21.35
N LEU A 144 6.87 -10.36 22.13
CA LEU A 144 7.35 -10.38 23.52
C LEU A 144 6.26 -10.76 24.54
N GLY A 145 5.02 -11.00 24.09
CA GLY A 145 3.91 -11.39 24.96
C GLY A 145 3.39 -10.24 25.86
N HIS A 146 3.51 -8.99 25.39
CA HIS A 146 2.94 -7.83 26.06
C HIS A 146 1.51 -7.58 25.58
N ASP A 147 0.54 -8.08 26.36
CA ASP A 147 -0.89 -8.03 26.01
C ASP A 147 -1.52 -6.63 26.13
N ASP A 148 -0.88 -5.70 26.85
CA ASP A 148 -1.37 -4.33 27.02
C ASP A 148 -0.80 -3.40 25.95
N ALA A 149 -1.61 -3.08 24.94
CA ALA A 149 -1.27 -2.15 23.87
C ALA A 149 -1.12 -0.69 24.33
N ALA A 150 -1.62 -0.33 25.52
CA ALA A 150 -1.52 1.03 26.06
C ALA A 150 -0.30 1.23 26.96
N ALA A 151 0.28 0.17 27.50
CA ALA A 151 1.48 0.25 28.33
C ALA A 151 2.72 0.51 27.45
N PRO A 152 3.64 1.41 27.80
CA PRO A 152 4.92 1.53 27.10
C PRO A 152 5.70 0.21 27.23
N LEU A 153 6.47 -0.13 26.19
CA LEU A 153 7.42 -1.24 26.28
C LEU A 153 8.41 -0.96 27.43
N PRO A 154 8.83 -1.98 28.19
CA PRO A 154 9.80 -1.80 29.27
C PRO A 154 11.10 -1.15 28.76
N ASP A 155 11.73 -0.33 29.60
CA ASP A 155 13.05 0.22 29.31
C ASP A 155 14.04 -0.92 29.04
N GLY A 156 14.74 -0.84 27.90
CA GLY A 156 15.67 -1.88 27.45
C GLY A 156 15.02 -3.03 26.66
N ALA A 157 13.73 -2.95 26.33
CA ALA A 157 13.12 -3.88 25.38
C ALA A 157 13.90 -3.86 24.04
N PRO A 158 14.13 -5.04 23.43
CA PRO A 158 14.88 -5.12 22.18
C PRO A 158 14.12 -4.42 21.05
N SER A 159 14.82 -3.63 20.22
CA SER A 159 14.21 -3.02 19.05
C SER A 159 13.90 -4.10 18.00
N LEU A 160 12.75 -3.98 17.34
CA LEU A 160 12.36 -4.84 16.23
C LEU A 160 12.49 -4.07 14.92
N ALA A 161 13.13 -4.68 13.93
CA ALA A 161 13.04 -4.27 12.54
C ALA A 161 12.08 -5.21 11.79
N VAL A 162 11.26 -4.65 10.91
CA VAL A 162 10.34 -5.40 10.06
C VAL A 162 10.76 -5.22 8.60
N GLU A 163 10.96 -6.33 7.92
CA GLU A 163 11.30 -6.34 6.50
C GLU A 163 10.24 -7.05 5.67
N ARG A 164 9.80 -6.37 4.62
CA ARG A 164 8.91 -6.95 3.61
C ARG A 164 9.71 -7.81 2.61
N VAL A 165 9.84 -9.11 2.91
CA VAL A 165 10.47 -10.09 2.01
C VAL A 165 9.66 -10.24 0.72
N ARG A 166 8.34 -10.37 0.83
CA ARG A 166 7.44 -10.48 -0.32
C ARG A 166 6.09 -9.85 -0.04
N TYR A 167 5.49 -9.25 -1.06
CA TYR A 167 4.11 -8.79 -1.03
C TYR A 167 3.45 -9.08 -2.38
N LEU A 168 2.32 -9.78 -2.33
CA LEU A 168 1.43 -10.04 -3.45
C LEU A 168 0.05 -9.45 -3.08
N PRO A 169 -0.36 -8.34 -3.71
CA PRO A 169 -1.57 -7.62 -3.34
C PRO A 169 -2.80 -8.52 -3.35
N GLU A 170 -3.67 -8.32 -2.37
CA GLU A 170 -4.89 -9.09 -2.14
C GLU A 170 -4.71 -10.60 -1.90
N VAL A 171 -3.49 -11.12 -1.89
CA VAL A 171 -3.20 -12.57 -1.75
C VAL A 171 -2.41 -12.88 -0.49
N GLY A 172 -1.31 -12.16 -0.24
CA GLY A 172 -0.43 -12.48 0.88
C GLY A 172 0.82 -11.61 0.99
N ALA A 173 1.39 -11.54 2.19
CA ALA A 173 2.69 -10.92 2.46
C ALA A 173 3.57 -11.87 3.28
N ILE A 174 4.88 -11.82 3.05
CA ILE A 174 5.89 -12.50 3.84
C ILE A 174 6.76 -11.41 4.45
N LEU A 175 6.78 -11.38 5.77
CA LEU A 175 7.54 -10.42 6.56
C LEU A 175 8.62 -11.18 7.35
N ARG A 176 9.78 -10.56 7.48
CA ARG A 176 10.87 -11.00 8.35
C ARG A 176 10.96 -10.04 9.52
N TYR A 177 11.07 -10.59 10.72
CA TYR A 177 11.22 -9.83 11.96
C TYR A 177 12.65 -10.02 12.47
N GLN A 178 13.32 -8.93 12.84
CA GLN A 178 14.66 -8.99 13.40
C GLN A 178 14.73 -8.18 14.69
N PHE A 179 15.00 -8.84 15.81
CA PHE A 179 15.29 -8.20 17.07
C PHE A 179 16.76 -7.85 17.15
N ASP A 180 17.06 -6.62 17.54
CA ASP A 180 18.40 -6.23 17.96
C ASP A 180 18.50 -6.41 19.48
N THR A 181 19.27 -7.41 19.90
CA THR A 181 19.51 -7.71 21.31
C THR A 181 20.97 -7.44 21.66
N SER A 182 21.27 -7.34 22.97
CA SER A 182 22.65 -7.20 23.45
C SER A 182 23.55 -8.39 23.09
N ALA A 183 22.98 -9.55 22.77
CA ALA A 183 23.70 -10.75 22.32
C ALA A 183 23.87 -10.83 20.79
N GLY A 184 23.35 -9.85 20.03
CA GLY A 184 23.33 -9.84 18.56
C GLY A 184 21.91 -9.94 17.99
N PRO A 185 21.78 -9.95 16.65
CA PRO A 185 20.47 -9.98 15.99
C PRO A 185 19.82 -11.37 16.08
N LEU A 186 18.52 -11.41 16.40
CA LEU A 186 17.68 -12.61 16.36
C LEU A 186 16.61 -12.43 15.28
N SER A 187 16.56 -13.34 14.30
CA SER A 187 15.57 -13.28 13.20
C SER A 187 14.50 -14.36 13.35
N ILE A 188 13.25 -13.97 13.08
CA ILE A 188 12.05 -14.84 13.05
C ILE A 188 11.30 -14.60 11.74
#